data_AF-A0A7S4AD21-F1
#
_entry.id   AF-A0A7S4AD21-F1
#
_cell.length_a   1.000
_cell.length_b   1.000
_cell.length_c   1.000
_cell.angle_alpha   90.00
_cell.angle_beta   90.00
_cell.angle_gamma   90.00
#
_symmetry.space_group_name_H-M   'P 1'
#
loop_
_entity.id
_entity.type
_entity.pdbx_description
1 polymer ?
#
loop_
_entity_poly.entity_id
_entity_poly.type
_entity_poly.pdbx_seq_one_letter_code
_entity_poly.pdbx_strand_id
1 'polypeptide(L)'
;MAAILCTTFGELISKCCSALTIPCQACGRGCDEIGKLFCTPFAPYIVGTFFLNTPAVVYAIKSAPNFECSYSLFRWLVVNAAFSVAHMIAAMYIVNLIKHPSNMNSSAAVPVATATISATTGLKQAEEGIASNAVASSTNSNNNFYALDDPAAANVPGGANSFKRIKHVLCYDKGMAIYIMVFLSWVVWMAIGVSRRLFFDDFNDNGDCDEMLHYMNASIAIGYVWMAIVGMTFCCSLLCLN
;
A
#
# COMPACT_ATOMS: atom_id res chain seq x y z
N MET A 1 19.32 14.26 0.31
CA MET A 1 18.87 14.03 -1.08
C MET A 1 17.49 13.38 -1.18
N ALA A 2 17.12 12.45 -0.30
CA ALA A 2 15.78 11.83 -0.30
C ALA A 2 14.62 12.83 -0.15
N ALA A 3 14.78 13.90 0.64
CA ALA A 3 13.75 14.94 0.81
C ALA A 3 13.44 15.70 -0.50
N ILE A 4 14.46 16.01 -1.31
CA ILE A 4 14.30 16.70 -2.60
C ILE A 4 13.59 15.80 -3.62
N LEU A 5 13.87 14.49 -3.60
CA LEU A 5 13.15 13.50 -4.40
C LEU A 5 11.68 13.40 -3.98
N CYS A 6 11.40 13.40 -2.68
CA CYS A 6 10.03 13.37 -2.18
C CYS A 6 9.22 14.61 -2.60
N THR A 7 9.82 15.80 -2.57
CA THR A 7 9.13 17.03 -3.01
C THR A 7 8.91 17.06 -4.52
N THR A 8 9.90 16.65 -5.32
CA THR A 8 9.74 16.59 -6.79
C THR A 8 8.70 15.55 -7.22
N PHE A 9 8.69 14.36 -6.60
CA PHE A 9 7.65 13.37 -6.86
C PHE A 9 6.27 13.86 -6.43
N GLY A 10 6.15 14.55 -5.29
CA GLY A 10 4.89 15.13 -4.82
C GLY A 10 4.30 16.14 -5.81
N GLU A 11 5.12 17.05 -6.35
CA GLU A 11 4.68 18.01 -7.37
C GLU A 11 4.30 17.34 -8.70
N LEU A 12 5.05 16.31 -9.11
CA LEU A 12 4.75 15.54 -10.32
C LEU A 12 3.41 14.81 -10.20
N ILE A 13 3.15 14.18 -9.06
CA ILE A 13 1.89 13.49 -8.76
C ILE A 13 0.74 14.49 -8.74
N SER A 14 0.90 15.64 -8.07
CA SER A 14 -0.13 16.70 -8.04
C SER A 14 -0.52 17.18 -9.43
N LYS A 15 0.46 17.42 -10.32
CA LYS A 15 0.20 17.80 -11.71
C LYS A 15 -0.42 16.66 -12.53
N CYS A 16 0.02 15.42 -12.29
CA CYS A 16 -0.51 14.24 -12.96
C CYS A 16 -1.96 13.95 -12.55
N CYS A 17 -2.34 14.22 -11.30
CA CYS A 17 -3.73 14.09 -10.82
C CYS A 17 -4.68 14.98 -11.62
N SER A 18 -4.33 16.26 -11.82
CA SER A 18 -5.14 17.18 -12.61
C SER A 18 -5.29 16.74 -14.08
N ALA A 19 -4.29 16.05 -14.63
CA ALA A 19 -4.34 15.51 -15.99
C ALA A 19 -5.14 14.19 -16.07
N LEU A 20 -5.01 13.30 -15.09
CA LEU A 20 -5.72 12.00 -15.06
C LEU A 20 -7.23 12.15 -14.79
N THR A 21 -7.67 13.22 -14.13
CA THR A 21 -9.09 13.46 -13.86
C THR A 21 -9.89 13.91 -15.09
N ILE A 22 -9.23 14.35 -16.17
CA ILE A 22 -9.89 14.87 -17.39
C ILE A 22 -10.78 13.81 -18.08
N PRO A 23 -10.29 12.59 -18.42
CA PRO A 23 -11.14 11.56 -19.01
C PRO A 23 -12.23 11.07 -18.05
N CYS A 24 -12.00 11.18 -16.75
CA CYS A 24 -12.96 10.77 -15.72
C CYS A 24 -14.13 11.75 -15.56
N GLN A 25 -13.85 13.06 -15.65
CA GLN A 25 -14.89 14.10 -15.76
C GLN A 25 -15.77 13.93 -17.01
N ALA A 26 -15.21 13.38 -18.09
CA ALA A 26 -15.98 13.09 -19.30
C ALA A 26 -16.95 11.89 -19.17
N CYS A 27 -16.70 10.94 -18.25
CA CYS A 27 -17.54 9.74 -18.08
C CYS A 27 -18.72 9.90 -17.10
N GLY A 28 -18.79 10.99 -16.33
CA GLY A 28 -19.99 11.44 -15.61
C GLY A 28 -20.56 10.55 -14.47
N ARG A 29 -20.07 9.31 -14.26
CA ARG A 29 -20.50 8.44 -13.15
C ARG A 29 -19.32 7.68 -12.54
N GLY A 30 -19.19 7.77 -11.21
CA GLY A 30 -18.22 7.00 -10.40
C GLY A 30 -16.79 7.58 -10.33
N CYS A 31 -16.47 8.56 -11.16
CA CYS A 31 -15.14 9.16 -11.23
C CYS A 31 -14.81 10.14 -10.11
N ASP A 32 -15.79 10.69 -9.40
CA ASP A 32 -15.51 11.65 -8.32
C ASP A 32 -14.84 10.97 -7.13
N GLU A 33 -15.26 9.76 -6.77
CA GLU A 33 -14.67 9.00 -5.66
C GLU A 33 -13.32 8.39 -6.04
N ILE A 34 -13.20 7.86 -7.26
CA ILE A 34 -11.93 7.32 -7.79
C ILE A 34 -10.91 8.46 -8.00
N GLY A 35 -11.35 9.62 -8.50
CA GLY A 35 -10.51 10.81 -8.67
C GLY A 35 -9.97 11.33 -7.35
N LYS A 36 -10.80 11.40 -6.29
CA LYS A 36 -10.34 11.72 -4.93
C LYS A 36 -9.35 10.69 -4.38
N LEU A 37 -9.38 9.44 -4.85
CA LEU A 37 -8.43 8.39 -4.49
C LEU A 37 -7.08 8.57 -5.21
N PHE A 38 -7.10 8.98 -6.47
CA PHE A 38 -5.89 9.30 -7.23
C PHE A 38 -5.25 10.64 -6.85
N CYS A 39 -5.97 11.58 -6.23
CA CYS A 39 -5.37 12.81 -5.67
C CYS A 39 -4.61 12.61 -4.34
N THR A 40 -4.35 11.37 -3.94
CA THR A 40 -3.62 11.08 -2.69
C THR A 40 -2.13 10.87 -2.94
N PRO A 41 -1.27 11.11 -1.93
CA PRO A 41 0.15 10.73 -2.03
C PRO A 41 0.35 9.21 -2.24
N PHE A 42 -0.68 8.39 -2.02
CA PHE A 42 -0.67 6.94 -2.24
C PHE A 42 -1.13 6.51 -3.65
N ALA A 43 -1.48 7.46 -4.51
CA ALA A 43 -1.96 7.17 -5.86
C ALA A 43 -0.96 6.36 -6.70
N PRO A 44 0.36 6.62 -6.70
CA PRO A 44 1.32 5.79 -7.44
C PRO A 44 1.30 4.32 -6.98
N TYR A 45 1.10 4.08 -5.67
CA TYR A 45 0.99 2.74 -5.12
C TYR A 45 -0.28 2.02 -5.61
N ILE A 46 -1.43 2.72 -5.64
CA ILE A 46 -2.67 2.17 -6.18
C ILE A 46 -2.53 1.90 -7.68
N VAL A 47 -2.10 2.88 -8.46
CA VAL A 47 -1.90 2.73 -9.91
C VAL A 47 -0.99 1.56 -10.20
N GLY A 48 0.19 1.51 -9.55
CA GLY A 48 1.14 0.42 -9.74
C GLY A 48 0.58 -0.95 -9.35
N THR A 49 -0.17 -1.01 -8.25
CA THR A 49 -0.80 -2.26 -7.80
C THR A 49 -1.86 -2.73 -8.79
N PHE A 50 -2.78 -1.86 -9.21
CA PHE A 50 -3.80 -2.22 -10.19
C PHE A 50 -3.19 -2.57 -11.55
N PHE A 51 -2.27 -1.74 -12.05
CA PHE A 51 -1.66 -1.94 -13.36
C PHE A 51 -0.87 -3.25 -13.44
N LEU A 52 -0.12 -3.60 -12.40
CA LEU A 52 0.69 -4.83 -12.41
C LEU A 52 -0.12 -6.08 -12.01
N ASN A 53 -1.23 -5.96 -11.29
CA ASN A 53 -2.08 -7.11 -10.93
C ASN A 53 -3.20 -7.39 -11.96
N THR A 54 -3.61 -6.40 -12.77
CA THR A 54 -4.65 -6.58 -13.79
C THR A 54 -4.29 -7.65 -14.84
N PRO A 55 -3.04 -7.71 -15.37
CA PRO A 55 -2.66 -8.74 -16.32
C PRO A 55 -2.88 -10.17 -15.81
N ALA A 56 -2.59 -10.45 -14.53
CA ALA A 56 -2.82 -11.79 -13.95
C ALA A 56 -4.31 -12.18 -14.01
N VAL A 57 -5.21 -11.24 -13.73
CA VAL A 57 -6.67 -11.45 -13.84
C VAL A 57 -7.08 -11.66 -15.29
N VAL A 58 -6.58 -10.82 -16.21
CA VAL A 58 -6.88 -10.95 -17.64
C VAL A 58 -6.39 -12.29 -18.20
N TYR A 59 -5.19 -12.74 -17.80
CA TYR A 59 -4.63 -14.02 -18.23
C TYR A 59 -5.41 -15.21 -17.69
N ALA A 60 -5.90 -15.16 -16.45
CA ALA A 60 -6.79 -16.20 -15.94
C ALA A 60 -8.08 -16.29 -16.76
N ILE A 61 -8.70 -15.15 -17.10
CA ILE A 61 -9.92 -15.11 -17.93
C ILE A 61 -9.63 -15.65 -19.34
N LYS A 62 -8.54 -15.17 -19.98
CA LYS A 62 -8.14 -15.61 -21.32
C LYS A 62 -7.75 -17.08 -21.38
N SER A 63 -7.30 -17.66 -20.27
CA SER A 63 -6.98 -19.09 -20.21
C SER A 63 -8.20 -20.00 -20.09
N ALA A 64 -9.39 -19.44 -19.80
CA ALA A 64 -10.60 -20.22 -19.58
C ALA A 64 -11.05 -21.08 -20.77
N PRO A 65 -10.94 -20.68 -22.05
CA PRO A 65 -11.27 -21.55 -23.19
C PRO A 65 -10.31 -22.73 -23.37
N ASN A 66 -9.07 -22.61 -22.86
CA ASN A 66 -8.00 -23.59 -23.07
C ASN A 66 -7.79 -24.51 -21.84
N PHE A 67 -8.75 -24.57 -20.90
CA PHE A 67 -8.59 -25.29 -19.63
C PHE A 67 -8.36 -26.80 -19.79
N GLU A 68 -8.81 -27.40 -20.91
CA GLU A 68 -8.63 -28.81 -21.23
C GLU A 68 -7.17 -29.17 -21.53
N CYS A 69 -6.38 -28.20 -22.02
CA CYS A 69 -4.97 -28.40 -22.35
C CYS A 69 -4.13 -28.73 -21.10
N SER A 70 -4.35 -27.97 -20.04
CA SER A 70 -3.71 -28.22 -18.75
C SER A 70 -4.50 -27.61 -17.60
N TYR A 71 -5.35 -28.44 -16.98
CA TYR A 71 -6.12 -28.04 -15.80
C TYR A 71 -5.22 -27.56 -14.65
N SER A 72 -4.00 -28.09 -14.53
CA SER A 72 -3.04 -27.69 -13.50
C SER A 72 -2.52 -26.26 -13.69
N LEU A 73 -2.26 -25.85 -14.95
CA LEU A 73 -1.86 -24.48 -15.29
C LEU A 73 -3.02 -23.51 -15.15
N PHE A 74 -4.20 -23.89 -15.64
CA PHE A 74 -5.43 -23.11 -15.49
C PHE A 74 -5.71 -22.80 -14.02
N ARG A 75 -5.70 -23.83 -13.17
CA ARG A 75 -5.89 -23.67 -11.72
C ARG A 75 -4.83 -22.76 -11.10
N TRP A 76 -3.59 -22.82 -11.59
CA TRP A 76 -2.53 -21.93 -11.10
C TRP A 76 -2.83 -20.46 -11.40
N LEU A 77 -3.22 -20.15 -12.64
CA LEU A 77 -3.59 -18.81 -13.08
C LEU A 77 -4.81 -18.27 -12.32
N VAL A 78 -5.84 -19.09 -12.10
CA VAL A 78 -7.05 -18.68 -11.36
C VAL A 78 -6.73 -18.31 -9.92
N VAL A 79 -5.93 -19.12 -9.22
CA VAL A 79 -5.53 -18.81 -7.84
C VAL A 79 -4.64 -17.56 -7.81
N ASN A 80 -3.73 -17.41 -8.79
CA ASN A 80 -2.91 -16.20 -8.89
C ASN A 80 -3.76 -14.94 -9.12
N ALA A 81 -4.80 -15.03 -9.97
CA ALA A 81 -5.75 -13.94 -10.18
C ALA A 81 -6.53 -13.59 -8.89
N ALA A 82 -6.92 -14.58 -8.09
CA ALA A 82 -7.58 -14.35 -6.80
C ALA A 82 -6.66 -13.57 -5.83
N PHE A 83 -5.37 -13.95 -5.75
CA PHE A 83 -4.40 -13.18 -4.97
C PHE A 83 -4.21 -11.76 -5.51
N SER A 84 -4.13 -11.59 -6.83
CA SER A 84 -4.05 -10.27 -7.46
C SER A 84 -5.24 -9.37 -7.12
N VAL A 85 -6.46 -9.92 -7.11
CA VAL A 85 -7.65 -9.20 -6.66
C VAL A 85 -7.56 -8.86 -5.17
N ALA A 86 -7.10 -9.80 -4.34
CA ALA A 86 -6.89 -9.54 -2.91
C ALA A 86 -5.88 -8.40 -2.68
N HIS A 87 -4.80 -8.32 -3.47
CA HIS A 87 -3.84 -7.20 -3.41
C HIS A 87 -4.48 -5.87 -3.81
N MET A 88 -5.31 -5.84 -4.85
CA MET A 88 -6.03 -4.63 -5.26
C MET A 88 -7.02 -4.16 -4.19
N ILE A 89 -7.77 -5.09 -3.59
CA ILE A 89 -8.69 -4.79 -2.48
C ILE A 89 -7.93 -4.28 -1.26
N ALA A 90 -6.83 -4.93 -0.89
CA ALA A 90 -6.00 -4.52 0.24
C ALA A 90 -5.39 -3.13 0.03
N ALA A 91 -4.94 -2.81 -1.18
CA ALA A 91 -4.44 -1.48 -1.51
C ALA A 91 -5.51 -0.40 -1.31
N MET A 92 -6.75 -0.66 -1.74
CA MET A 92 -7.87 0.24 -1.49
C MET A 92 -8.19 0.37 0.01
N TYR A 93 -8.16 -0.74 0.75
CA TYR A 93 -8.38 -0.76 2.19
C TYR A 93 -7.34 0.09 2.93
N ILE A 94 -6.05 -0.06 2.62
CA ILE A 94 -4.96 0.70 3.24
C ILE A 94 -5.13 2.20 2.99
N VAL A 95 -5.46 2.60 1.75
CA VAL A 95 -5.65 4.02 1.45
C VAL A 95 -6.89 4.60 2.12
N ASN A 96 -7.99 3.84 2.20
CA ASN A 96 -9.19 4.26 2.93
C ASN A 96 -8.92 4.40 4.43
N LEU A 97 -8.13 3.48 5.01
CA LEU A 97 -7.74 3.53 6.40
C LEU A 97 -6.93 4.78 6.74
N ILE A 98 -6.01 5.17 5.86
CA ILE A 98 -5.17 6.35 6.06
C ILE A 98 -5.99 7.64 5.94
N LYS A 99 -7.01 7.67 5.08
CA LYS A 99 -7.91 8.84 4.91
C LYS A 99 -8.83 9.07 6.11
N HIS A 100 -9.35 8.00 6.71
CA HIS A 100 -10.38 8.08 7.75
C HIS A 100 -9.99 7.29 9.01
N PRO A 101 -9.01 7.79 9.80
CA PRO A 101 -8.54 7.10 11.01
C PRO A 101 -9.64 6.90 12.08
N SER A 102 -10.71 7.69 12.04
CA SER A 102 -11.77 7.74 13.06
C SER A 102 -12.71 6.53 13.10
N ASN A 103 -12.79 5.73 12.03
CA ASN A 103 -13.76 4.63 11.94
C ASN A 103 -13.32 3.35 12.69
N MET A 104 -12.09 3.29 13.21
CA MET A 104 -11.62 2.12 13.96
C MET A 104 -12.07 2.09 15.43
N ASN A 105 -12.57 3.20 15.98
CA ASN A 105 -12.97 3.27 17.39
C ASN A 105 -14.39 2.74 17.67
N SER A 106 -15.13 2.26 16.66
CA SER A 106 -16.50 1.77 16.85
C SER A 106 -16.60 0.28 17.21
N SER A 107 -15.48 -0.46 17.24
CA SER A 107 -15.47 -1.88 17.62
C SER A 107 -14.75 -2.09 18.95
N ALA A 108 -15.54 -2.21 20.01
CA ALA A 108 -15.17 -2.63 21.36
C ALA A 108 -14.25 -1.66 22.14
N ALA A 109 -14.87 -0.64 22.74
CA ALA A 109 -14.40 -0.11 24.00
C ALA A 109 -14.44 -1.23 25.07
N VAL A 110 -13.39 -2.05 25.13
CA VAL A 110 -13.05 -2.74 26.36
C VAL A 110 -12.57 -1.65 27.32
N PRO A 111 -13.18 -1.47 28.50
CA PRO A 111 -12.69 -0.50 29.47
C PRO A 111 -11.29 -0.93 29.89
N VAL A 112 -10.27 -0.30 29.32
CA VAL A 112 -8.91 -0.37 29.83
C VAL A 112 -8.95 0.38 31.15
N ALA A 113 -8.91 -0.36 32.25
CA ALA A 113 -8.73 0.21 33.56
C ALA A 113 -7.48 1.09 33.53
N THR A 114 -7.67 2.38 33.72
CA THR A 114 -6.62 3.38 33.86
C THR A 114 -5.76 3.01 35.06
N ALA A 115 -4.71 2.23 34.83
CA ALA A 115 -3.61 2.11 35.78
C ALA A 115 -2.81 3.41 35.72
N THR A 116 -3.13 4.32 36.62
CA THR A 116 -2.37 5.55 36.90
C THR A 116 -0.96 5.17 37.32
N ILE A 117 -0.02 5.14 36.36
CA ILE A 117 1.41 5.06 36.69
C ILE A 117 1.85 6.47 37.07
N SER A 118 1.90 6.71 38.38
CA SER A 118 2.53 7.90 38.95
C SER A 118 4.04 7.80 38.71
N ALA A 119 4.53 8.42 37.63
CA ALA A 119 5.96 8.55 37.37
C ALA A 119 6.51 9.74 38.17
N THR A 120 6.96 9.47 39.39
CA THR A 120 7.73 10.41 40.21
C THR A 120 9.23 10.21 39.94
N THR A 121 9.96 11.32 39.78
CA THR A 121 11.44 11.49 39.73
C THR A 121 12.16 10.91 38.50
N GLY A 122 13.05 11.58 37.77
CA GLY A 122 13.62 12.93 37.83
C GLY A 122 14.93 12.90 37.02
N LEU A 123 15.19 13.88 36.14
CA LEU A 123 16.54 14.43 35.90
C LEU A 123 16.54 15.63 34.95
N LYS A 124 17.04 16.74 35.49
CA LYS A 124 17.76 17.87 34.88
C LYS A 124 17.06 18.74 33.83
N GLN A 125 16.49 19.82 34.35
CA GLN A 125 16.55 21.16 33.78
C GLN A 125 17.99 21.52 33.39
N ALA A 126 18.17 21.99 32.15
CA ALA A 126 19.21 22.94 31.81
C ALA A 126 18.49 24.21 31.36
N GLU A 127 18.66 25.23 32.18
CA GLU A 127 18.10 26.57 32.11
C GLU A 127 19.19 27.49 31.54
N GLU A 128 18.87 28.18 30.45
CA GLU A 128 19.44 29.43 29.92
C GLU A 128 18.64 29.67 28.63
N GLY A 129 17.66 30.56 28.51
CA GLY A 129 17.60 31.92 29.00
C GLY A 129 18.05 32.85 27.88
N ILE A 130 17.13 33.30 27.01
CA ILE A 130 17.08 34.63 26.37
C ILE A 130 15.70 34.78 25.74
N ALA A 131 14.94 35.72 26.31
CA ALA A 131 13.74 36.27 25.73
C ALA A 131 14.11 37.33 24.69
N SER A 132 13.54 37.22 23.49
CA SER A 132 13.34 38.36 22.61
C SER A 132 12.04 38.17 21.82
N ASN A 133 11.07 39.02 22.15
CA ASN A 133 9.96 39.38 21.30
C ASN A 133 10.47 39.71 19.88
N ALA A 134 9.79 39.23 18.83
CA ALA A 134 9.19 40.09 17.81
C ALA A 134 8.59 39.30 16.64
N VAL A 135 7.47 39.83 16.17
CA VAL A 135 6.85 39.69 14.85
C VAL A 135 6.15 38.36 14.54
N ALA A 136 4.86 38.35 14.89
CA ALA A 136 3.84 37.68 14.11
C ALA A 136 3.88 38.21 12.66
N SER A 137 4.35 37.38 11.74
CA SER A 137 3.99 37.48 10.33
C SER A 137 3.33 36.18 9.93
N SER A 138 2.00 36.25 9.85
CA SER A 138 1.14 35.17 9.38
C SER A 138 1.38 34.95 7.89
N THR A 139 2.36 34.14 7.54
CA THR A 139 2.38 33.51 6.23
C THR A 139 1.46 32.30 6.30
N ASN A 140 0.22 32.55 5.89
CA ASN A 140 -0.88 31.61 5.71
C ASN A 140 -0.48 30.55 4.65
N SER A 141 0.37 29.60 5.04
CA SER A 141 0.70 28.43 4.24
C SER A 141 -0.21 27.30 4.70
N ASN A 142 -1.34 27.18 4.01
CA ASN A 142 -2.41 26.22 4.27
C ASN A 142 -1.96 24.79 3.93
N ASN A 143 -0.89 24.31 4.54
CA ASN A 143 -0.46 22.94 4.46
C ASN A 143 -1.12 22.17 5.60
N ASN A 144 -2.46 22.11 5.57
CA ASN A 144 -3.26 21.25 6.45
C ASN A 144 -3.05 19.79 6.05
N PHE A 145 -1.86 19.28 6.35
CA PHE A 145 -1.55 17.87 6.31
C PHE A 145 -1.96 17.28 7.67
N TYR A 146 -3.24 16.92 7.77
CA TYR A 146 -3.86 16.14 8.86
C TYR A 146 -3.45 16.55 10.29
N ALA A 147 -3.87 17.73 10.73
CA ALA A 147 -4.04 17.97 12.16
C ALA A 147 -5.24 17.14 12.64
N LEU A 148 -4.98 16.07 13.39
CA LEU A 148 -6.02 15.35 14.11
C LEU A 148 -6.38 16.18 15.34
N ASP A 149 -7.46 16.96 15.25
CA ASP A 149 -8.05 17.72 16.36
C ASP A 149 -8.78 16.81 17.34
N ASP A 150 -8.07 15.81 17.89
CA ASP A 150 -8.57 15.02 19.01
C ASP A 150 -7.91 15.52 20.31
N PRO A 151 -8.65 16.22 21.20
CA PRO A 151 -8.10 16.77 22.44
C PRO A 151 -7.62 15.68 23.42
N ALA A 152 -7.94 14.40 23.18
CA ALA A 152 -7.38 13.27 23.92
C ALA A 152 -5.99 12.83 23.43
N ALA A 153 -5.53 13.29 22.26
CA ALA A 153 -4.22 12.95 21.69
C ALA A 153 -3.06 13.83 22.20
N ALA A 154 -3.34 14.82 23.05
CA ALA A 154 -2.36 15.79 23.55
C ALA A 154 -1.25 15.18 24.44
N ASN A 155 -1.33 13.89 24.80
CA ASN A 155 -0.38 13.24 25.71
C ASN A 155 0.23 11.93 25.15
N VAL A 156 0.31 11.75 23.83
CA VAL A 156 1.18 10.68 23.29
C VAL A 156 2.63 11.17 23.32
N PRO A 157 3.51 10.65 24.19
CA PRO A 157 4.90 11.10 24.28
C PRO A 157 5.69 10.49 23.13
N GLY A 158 5.71 11.22 22.03
CA GLY A 158 6.55 10.95 20.89
C GLY A 158 6.48 12.16 19.98
N GLY A 159 7.62 12.84 19.79
CA GLY A 159 7.77 13.77 18.66
C GLY A 159 7.45 13.08 17.33
N ALA A 160 7.56 13.83 16.24
CA ALA A 160 7.24 13.44 14.85
C ALA A 160 8.03 12.23 14.28
N ASN A 161 8.49 11.32 15.12
CA ASN A 161 9.11 10.05 14.79
C ASN A 161 8.03 9.10 14.27
N SER A 162 7.79 9.20 12.96
CA SER A 162 6.94 8.36 12.11
C SER A 162 7.09 6.85 12.36
N PHE A 163 8.23 6.40 12.92
CA PHE A 163 8.49 5.01 13.26
C PHE A 163 7.56 4.43 14.34
N LYS A 164 7.25 5.18 15.42
CA LYS A 164 6.31 4.70 16.45
C LYS A 164 4.91 4.47 15.85
N ARG A 165 4.50 5.35 14.93
CA ARG A 165 3.21 5.25 14.23
C ARG A 165 3.16 4.06 13.28
N ILE A 166 4.22 3.84 12.49
CA ILE A 166 4.31 2.68 11.56
C ILE A 166 4.33 1.36 12.34
N LYS A 167 5.11 1.27 13.42
CA LYS A 167 5.10 0.08 14.29
C LYS A 167 3.72 -0.17 14.89
N HIS A 168 3.01 0.88 15.30
CA HIS A 168 1.66 0.75 15.81
C HIS A 168 0.71 0.19 14.74
N VAL A 169 0.76 0.71 13.51
CA VAL A 169 -0.08 0.22 12.40
C VAL A 169 0.27 -1.23 12.04
N LEU A 170 1.55 -1.58 11.91
CA LEU A 170 1.97 -2.93 11.53
C LEU A 170 1.65 -3.98 12.62
N CYS A 171 1.75 -3.62 13.90
CA CYS A 171 1.56 -4.59 14.99
C CYS A 171 0.14 -4.65 15.54
N TYR A 172 -0.64 -3.57 15.48
CA TYR A 172 -1.98 -3.52 16.11
C TYR A 172 -3.13 -3.57 15.10
N ASP A 173 -2.88 -3.34 13.80
CA ASP A 173 -3.91 -3.44 12.78
C ASP A 173 -4.11 -4.89 12.33
N LYS A 174 -5.27 -5.46 12.70
CA LYS A 174 -5.65 -6.84 12.32
C LYS A 174 -5.74 -7.02 10.81
N GLY A 175 -6.18 -5.99 10.08
CA GLY A 175 -6.28 -6.01 8.62
C GLY A 175 -4.91 -6.08 7.96
N MET A 176 -3.94 -5.30 8.45
CA MET A 176 -2.56 -5.37 7.98
C MET A 176 -1.92 -6.73 8.25
N ALA A 177 -2.16 -7.32 9.43
CA ALA A 177 -1.65 -8.65 9.75
C ALA A 177 -2.20 -9.72 8.78
N ILE A 178 -3.51 -9.70 8.50
CA ILE A 178 -4.12 -10.59 7.51
C ILE A 178 -3.51 -10.37 6.12
N TYR A 179 -3.32 -9.12 5.71
CA TYR A 179 -2.71 -8.81 4.42
C TYR A 179 -1.29 -9.37 4.28
N ILE A 180 -0.45 -9.25 5.32
CA ILE A 180 0.90 -9.81 5.32
C ILE A 180 0.85 -11.33 5.13
N MET A 181 -0.08 -12.03 5.80
CA MET A 181 -0.23 -13.48 5.62
C MET A 181 -0.65 -13.86 4.20
N VAL A 182 -1.55 -13.09 3.58
CA VAL A 182 -1.96 -13.27 2.18
C VAL A 182 -0.79 -13.02 1.24
N PHE A 183 -0.01 -11.96 1.47
CA PHE A 183 1.17 -11.62 0.69
C PHE A 183 2.23 -12.73 0.76
N LEU A 184 2.55 -13.22 1.95
CA LEU A 184 3.52 -14.33 2.11
C LEU A 184 3.03 -15.61 1.41
N SER A 185 1.73 -15.93 1.54
CA SER A 185 1.13 -17.06 0.85
C SER A 185 1.23 -16.92 -0.67
N TRP A 186 1.03 -15.70 -1.19
CA TRP A 186 1.19 -15.39 -2.60
C TRP A 186 2.66 -15.50 -3.06
N VAL A 187 3.64 -15.07 -2.27
CA VAL A 187 5.08 -15.27 -2.58
C VAL A 187 5.40 -16.76 -2.73
N VAL A 188 4.92 -17.59 -1.81
CA VAL A 188 5.07 -19.06 -1.90
C VAL A 188 4.37 -19.59 -3.15
N TRP A 189 3.18 -19.08 -3.48
CA TRP A 189 2.45 -19.45 -4.70
C TRP A 189 3.21 -19.13 -5.99
N MET A 190 3.86 -17.96 -6.04
CA MET A 190 4.72 -17.54 -7.14
C MET A 190 5.94 -18.46 -7.27
N ALA A 191 6.56 -18.84 -6.15
CA ALA A 191 7.68 -19.79 -6.15
C ALA A 191 7.25 -21.16 -6.69
N ILE A 192 6.07 -21.66 -6.32
CA ILE A 192 5.50 -22.91 -6.88
C ILE A 192 5.31 -22.78 -8.41
N GLY A 193 4.87 -21.61 -8.89
CA GLY A 193 4.74 -21.33 -10.33
C GLY A 193 6.09 -21.42 -11.06
N VAL A 194 7.14 -20.83 -10.50
CA VAL A 194 8.51 -20.92 -11.04
C VAL A 194 9.01 -22.35 -11.04
N SER A 195 8.84 -23.09 -9.93
CA SER A 195 9.23 -24.50 -9.87
C SER A 195 8.52 -25.31 -10.94
N ARG A 196 7.20 -25.11 -11.12
CA ARG A 196 6.46 -25.77 -12.20
C ARG A 196 7.06 -25.45 -13.56
N ARG A 197 7.39 -24.19 -13.84
CA ARG A 197 7.99 -23.82 -15.14
C ARG A 197 9.31 -24.56 -15.40
N LEU A 198 10.15 -24.69 -14.38
CA LEU A 198 11.47 -25.32 -14.48
C LEU A 198 11.40 -26.85 -14.63
N PHE A 199 10.34 -27.50 -14.14
CA PHE A 199 10.20 -28.96 -14.17
C PHE A 199 9.24 -29.47 -15.25
N PHE A 200 8.61 -28.59 -16.04
CA PHE A 200 7.63 -28.96 -17.07
C PHE A 200 8.19 -29.13 -18.49
N ASP A 201 9.50 -29.02 -18.69
CA ASP A 201 10.12 -29.06 -20.03
C ASP A 201 10.00 -30.41 -20.77
N ASP A 202 9.51 -31.48 -20.13
CA ASP A 202 9.47 -32.84 -20.71
C ASP A 202 8.10 -33.29 -21.27
N PHE A 203 7.04 -32.47 -21.16
CA PHE A 203 5.70 -32.89 -21.57
C PHE A 203 5.13 -32.04 -22.72
N ASN A 204 5.04 -32.69 -23.89
CA ASN A 204 4.21 -32.38 -25.07
C ASN A 204 4.79 -31.44 -26.16
N ASP A 205 5.29 -32.05 -27.24
CA ASP A 205 5.58 -31.46 -28.57
C ASP A 205 4.33 -30.98 -29.33
N ASN A 206 3.13 -31.14 -28.75
CA ASN A 206 1.90 -30.66 -29.37
C ASN A 206 1.66 -29.22 -28.89
N GLY A 207 2.12 -28.25 -29.66
CA GLY A 207 2.14 -26.79 -29.36
C GLY A 207 0.78 -26.13 -29.04
N ASP A 208 -0.29 -26.89 -28.87
CA ASP A 208 -1.63 -26.39 -28.51
C ASP A 208 -1.67 -25.76 -27.11
N CYS A 209 -0.72 -26.08 -26.21
CA CYS A 209 -0.66 -25.50 -24.85
C CYS A 209 0.30 -24.29 -24.69
N ASP A 210 0.96 -23.85 -25.76
CA ASP A 210 1.99 -22.80 -25.69
C ASP A 210 1.44 -21.46 -25.17
N GLU A 211 0.19 -21.15 -25.51
CA GLU A 211 -0.45 -19.90 -25.10
C GLU A 211 -0.66 -19.82 -23.58
N MET A 212 -1.06 -20.92 -22.93
CA MET A 212 -1.20 -20.97 -21.48
C MET A 212 0.15 -20.84 -20.77
N LEU A 213 1.19 -21.46 -21.32
CA LEU A 213 2.54 -21.34 -20.80
C LEU A 213 3.04 -19.90 -20.92
N HIS A 214 2.75 -19.23 -22.05
CA HIS A 214 3.04 -17.83 -22.24
C HIS A 214 2.35 -16.94 -21.19
N TYR A 215 1.07 -17.18 -20.93
CA TYR A 215 0.31 -16.46 -19.89
C TYR A 215 0.88 -16.66 -18.49
N MET A 216 1.28 -17.88 -18.14
CA MET A 216 1.93 -18.16 -16.86
C MET A 216 3.28 -17.41 -16.75
N ASN A 217 4.13 -17.49 -17.78
CA ASN A 217 5.44 -16.82 -17.78
C ASN A 217 5.30 -15.30 -17.66
N ALA A 218 4.37 -14.70 -18.42
CA ALA A 218 4.08 -13.27 -18.34
C ALA A 218 3.57 -12.89 -16.94
N SER A 219 2.63 -13.65 -16.39
CA SER A 219 2.09 -13.42 -15.05
C SER A 219 3.16 -13.54 -13.96
N ILE A 220 4.08 -14.50 -14.08
CA ILE A 220 5.21 -14.67 -13.16
C ILE A 220 6.13 -13.45 -13.23
N ALA A 221 6.55 -13.06 -14.44
CA ALA A 221 7.46 -11.93 -14.64
C ALA A 221 6.87 -10.64 -14.07
N ILE A 222 5.60 -10.34 -14.37
CA ILE A 222 4.91 -9.14 -13.87
C ILE A 222 4.79 -9.18 -12.34
N GLY A 223 4.47 -10.33 -11.75
CA GLY A 223 4.40 -10.49 -10.30
C GLY A 223 5.74 -10.20 -9.61
N TYR A 224 6.86 -10.68 -10.15
CA TYR A 224 8.20 -10.36 -9.62
C TYR A 224 8.57 -8.89 -9.79
N VAL A 225 8.20 -8.26 -10.90
CA VAL A 225 8.38 -6.80 -11.09
C VAL A 225 7.60 -6.03 -10.02
N TRP A 226 6.35 -6.42 -9.76
CA TRP A 226 5.56 -5.81 -8.68
C TRP A 226 6.20 -6.02 -7.31
N MET A 227 6.67 -7.23 -6.99
CA MET A 227 7.42 -7.50 -5.75
C MET A 227 8.64 -6.61 -5.61
N ALA A 228 9.42 -6.44 -6.67
CA ALA A 228 10.62 -5.61 -6.64
C ALA A 228 10.26 -4.13 -6.39
N ILE A 229 9.20 -3.61 -7.01
CA ILE A 229 8.75 -2.24 -6.80
C ILE A 229 8.22 -2.04 -5.37
N VAL A 230 7.40 -2.96 -4.86
CA VAL A 230 6.88 -2.88 -3.48
C VAL A 230 8.00 -3.05 -2.45
N GLY A 231 8.93 -3.97 -2.68
CA GLY A 231 10.10 -4.15 -1.82
C GLY A 231 11.00 -2.92 -1.82
N MET A 232 11.27 -2.33 -2.99
CA MET A 232 12.07 -1.12 -3.09
C MET A 232 11.40 0.08 -2.41
N THR A 233 10.10 0.27 -2.62
CA THR A 233 9.34 1.36 -1.96
C THR A 233 9.30 1.20 -0.45
N PHE A 234 9.17 -0.03 0.04
CA PHE A 234 9.28 -0.33 1.47
C PHE A 234 10.68 -0.03 2.02
N CYS A 235 11.74 -0.49 1.34
CA CYS A 235 13.12 -0.19 1.72
C CYS A 235 13.43 1.32 1.70
N CYS A 236 12.97 2.05 0.68
CA CYS A 236 13.12 3.51 0.63
C CYS A 236 12.41 4.19 1.80
N SER A 237 11.22 3.70 2.17
CA SER A 237 10.47 4.21 3.33
C SER A 237 11.24 3.97 4.64
N LEU A 238 11.85 2.79 4.82
CA LEU A 238 12.71 2.47 5.96
C LEU A 238 13.99 3.32 6.01
N LEU A 239 14.62 3.57 4.87
CA LEU A 239 15.82 4.42 4.81
C LEU A 239 15.51 5.89 5.09
N CYS A 240 14.30 6.37 4.77
CA CYS A 240 13.87 7.73 5.11
C CYS A 240 13.42 7.88 6.58
N LEU A 241 13.34 6.78 7.32
CA LEU A 241 12.96 6.76 8.75
C LEU A 241 14.17 6.84 9.69
N ASN A 242 15.39 6.60 9.18
CA ASN A 242 16.67 6.75 9.89
C ASN A 242 17.30 8.11 9.63
#